data_AF-A0A2D7TNJ9-F1
#
_entry.id   AF-A0A2D7TNJ9-F1
#
_cell.length_a   1.000
_cell.length_b   1.000
_cell.length_c   1.000
_cell.angle_alpha   90.00
_cell.angle_beta   90.00
_cell.angle_gamma   90.00
#
_symmetry.space_group_name_H-M   'P 1'
#
loop_
_entity.id
_entity.type
_entity.pdbx_description
1 polymer ?
#
loop_
_entity_poly.entity_id
_entity_poly.type
_entity_poly.pdbx_seq_one_letter_code
_entity_poly.pdbx_strand_id
1 'polypeptide(L)'
;MRPSGRPRNKNRNNGRRPNPGNVINRVFDSSGPEGKVRGTPQQIIDKYQSLAHDSQLSGDRVSAENFQQHSEHYARLLREAQKEIAEKSASQESIASNSVKEKTQLDSPANAENKDLSDANSLKEQKEEISLEQNIKRA
;
A
#
# COMPACT_ATOMS: atom_id res chain seq x y z
N MET A 1 -50.10 35.57 6.70
CA MET A 1 -49.50 34.23 6.83
C MET A 1 -48.95 33.76 5.49
N ARG A 2 -47.66 33.40 5.40
CA ARG A 2 -47.05 32.72 4.25
C ARG A 2 -46.29 31.49 4.78
N PRO A 3 -46.48 30.29 4.22
CA PRO A 3 -46.11 29.05 4.89
C PRO A 3 -44.64 28.68 4.72
N SER A 4 -44.08 28.21 5.84
CA SER A 4 -43.10 27.11 5.99
C SER A 4 -41.89 27.09 5.06
N GLY A 5 -40.75 27.57 5.59
CA GLY A 5 -39.43 27.27 5.08
C GLY A 5 -39.15 25.77 5.14
N ARG A 6 -39.11 25.13 3.98
CA ARG A 6 -38.57 23.77 3.83
C ARG A 6 -37.08 23.79 4.22
N PRO A 7 -36.64 23.02 5.23
CA PRO A 7 -35.22 22.88 5.50
C PRO A 7 -34.58 22.17 4.30
N ARG A 8 -33.65 22.85 3.62
CA ARG A 8 -32.73 22.22 2.66
C ARG A 8 -31.88 21.23 3.45
N ASN A 9 -32.36 20.00 3.53
CA ASN A 9 -31.61 18.86 4.02
C ASN A 9 -30.46 18.63 3.02
N LYS A 10 -29.33 19.32 3.24
CA LYS A 10 -28.12 19.14 2.47
C LYS A 10 -27.61 17.74 2.80
N ASN A 11 -27.83 16.83 1.85
CA ASN A 11 -27.37 15.44 1.87
C ASN A 11 -26.02 15.27 2.57
N ARG A 12 -26.09 14.74 3.79
CA ARG A 12 -25.50 13.46 4.20
C ARG A 12 -24.41 12.93 3.26
N ASN A 13 -23.19 13.42 3.42
CA ASN A 13 -21.97 12.71 3.02
C ASN A 13 -20.87 12.81 4.09
N ASN A 14 -21.25 13.07 5.35
CA ASN A 14 -20.32 13.17 6.48
C ASN A 14 -20.21 11.87 7.31
N GLY A 15 -20.63 10.73 6.77
CA GLY A 15 -20.81 9.47 7.52
C GLY A 15 -19.94 8.29 7.09
N ARG A 16 -19.22 8.40 5.98
CA ARG A 16 -18.26 7.36 5.56
C ARG A 16 -16.86 7.89 5.83
N ARG A 17 -16.46 7.91 7.11
CA ARG A 17 -15.02 7.95 7.44
C ARG A 17 -14.38 6.83 6.62
N PRO A 18 -13.46 7.11 5.69
CA PRO A 18 -12.84 6.06 4.90
C PRO A 18 -12.19 5.10 5.89
N ASN A 19 -12.66 3.86 5.92
CA ASN A 19 -12.11 2.85 6.81
C ASN A 19 -10.59 2.79 6.58
N PRO A 20 -9.72 3.13 7.54
CA PRO A 20 -8.29 3.35 7.29
C PRO A 20 -7.56 2.07 6.86
N GLY A 21 -8.11 0.89 7.15
CA GLY A 21 -7.40 -0.39 7.02
C GLY A 21 -6.94 -0.84 5.63
N ASN A 22 -7.18 -0.09 4.55
CA ASN A 22 -6.59 -0.38 3.23
C ASN A 22 -6.46 0.88 2.35
N VAL A 23 -5.75 1.91 2.79
CA VAL A 23 -5.54 3.13 1.97
C VAL A 23 -4.69 2.85 0.73
N ILE A 24 -3.63 2.03 0.83
CA ILE A 24 -2.61 1.86 -0.23
C ILE A 24 -3.23 1.48 -1.57
N ASN A 25 -4.16 0.52 -1.57
CA ASN A 25 -4.76 -0.02 -2.79
C ASN A 25 -6.11 0.64 -3.14
N ARG A 26 -6.48 1.71 -2.44
CA ARG A 26 -7.78 2.35 -2.64
C ARG A 26 -7.67 3.44 -3.69
N VAL A 27 -8.64 3.47 -4.60
CA VAL A 27 -8.78 4.57 -5.57
C VAL A 27 -9.48 5.74 -4.92
N PHE A 28 -8.81 6.89 -4.87
CA PHE A 28 -9.37 8.15 -4.42
C PHE A 28 -9.77 9.00 -5.63
N ASP A 29 -10.74 9.89 -5.42
CA ASP A 29 -11.13 10.95 -6.36
C ASP A 29 -10.71 12.28 -5.73
N SER A 30 -9.53 12.77 -6.10
CA SER A 30 -9.00 14.03 -5.62
C SER A 30 -9.53 15.17 -6.46
N SER A 31 -10.15 16.17 -5.84
CA SER A 31 -10.65 17.35 -6.53
C SER A 31 -9.69 18.52 -6.30
N GLY A 32 -8.70 18.68 -7.18
CA GLY A 32 -7.75 19.78 -7.17
C GLY A 32 -8.18 20.94 -8.08
N PRO A 33 -7.44 22.07 -8.09
CA PRO A 33 -7.81 23.25 -8.86
C PRO A 33 -7.79 23.03 -10.38
N GLU A 34 -6.94 22.12 -10.89
CA GLU A 34 -6.89 21.68 -12.30
C GLU A 34 -7.86 20.55 -12.64
N GLY A 35 -8.76 20.17 -11.72
CA GLY A 35 -9.79 19.16 -11.93
C GLY A 35 -9.59 17.88 -11.12
N LYS A 36 -10.32 16.83 -11.52
CA LYS A 36 -10.38 15.56 -10.77
C LYS A 36 -9.22 14.65 -11.10
N VAL A 37 -8.33 14.42 -10.13
CA VAL A 37 -7.28 13.41 -10.20
C VAL A 37 -7.78 12.14 -9.52
N ARG A 38 -8.06 11.12 -10.32
CA ARG A 38 -8.48 9.80 -9.83
C ARG A 38 -7.31 8.82 -9.89
N GLY A 39 -7.06 8.10 -8.80
CA GLY A 39 -5.98 7.10 -8.77
C GLY A 39 -5.76 6.51 -7.39
N THR A 40 -4.77 5.62 -7.30
CA THR A 40 -4.20 5.22 -6.00
C THR A 40 -3.50 6.43 -5.36
N PRO A 41 -3.27 6.44 -4.02
CA PRO A 41 -2.61 7.57 -3.36
C PRO A 41 -1.26 7.90 -4.00
N GLN A 42 -0.48 6.89 -4.38
CA GLN A 42 0.81 7.07 -5.04
C GLN A 42 0.67 7.84 -6.36
N GLN A 43 -0.25 7.39 -7.23
CA GLN A 43 -0.49 8.04 -8.52
C GLN A 43 -0.96 9.49 -8.36
N ILE A 44 -1.76 9.76 -7.33
CA ILE A 44 -2.24 11.10 -7.03
C ILE A 44 -1.09 12.01 -6.56
N ILE A 45 -0.19 11.48 -5.72
CA ILE A 45 1.01 12.21 -5.26
C ILE A 45 1.86 12.61 -6.47
N ASP A 46 2.22 11.65 -7.33
CA ASP A 46 3.11 11.88 -8.47
C ASP A 46 2.51 12.94 -9.41
N LYS A 47 1.20 12.88 -9.66
CA LYS A 47 0.50 13.87 -10.50
C LYS A 47 0.43 15.26 -9.88
N TYR A 48 0.22 15.39 -8.57
CA TYR A 48 0.22 16.72 -7.94
C TYR A 48 1.62 17.31 -7.80
N GLN A 49 2.66 16.47 -7.63
CA GLN A 49 4.04 16.95 -7.66
C GLN A 49 4.41 17.51 -9.04
N SER A 50 4.03 16.84 -10.13
CA SER A 50 4.27 17.37 -11.49
C SER A 50 3.55 18.71 -11.70
N LEU A 51 2.27 18.79 -11.35
CA LEU A 51 1.48 20.03 -11.49
C LEU A 51 2.03 21.17 -10.61
N ALA A 52 2.53 20.85 -9.42
CA ALA A 52 3.17 21.84 -8.55
C ALA A 52 4.44 22.40 -9.20
N HIS A 53 5.30 21.53 -9.77
CA HIS A 53 6.50 21.96 -10.49
C HIS A 53 6.18 22.82 -11.72
N ASP A 54 5.20 22.40 -12.52
CA ASP A 54 4.77 23.15 -13.71
C ASP A 54 4.24 24.54 -13.32
N SER A 55 3.48 24.63 -12.23
CA SER A 55 2.95 25.90 -11.70
C SER A 55 4.03 26.81 -11.11
N GLN A 56 5.06 26.23 -10.51
CA GLN A 56 6.23 26.99 -10.03
C GLN A 56 6.99 27.61 -11.21
N LEU A 57 7.15 26.88 -12.31
CA LEU A 57 7.84 27.35 -13.51
C LEU A 57 7.03 28.40 -14.29
N SER A 58 5.70 28.28 -14.31
CA SER A 58 4.80 29.27 -14.93
C SER A 58 4.61 30.53 -14.09
N GLY A 59 5.04 30.52 -12.82
CA GLY A 59 4.94 31.64 -11.90
C GLY A 59 3.61 31.74 -11.13
N ASP A 60 2.72 30.77 -11.27
CA ASP A 60 1.46 30.71 -10.53
C ASP A 60 1.65 30.11 -9.13
N ARG A 61 2.06 30.98 -8.20
CA ARG A 61 2.37 30.59 -6.81
C ARG A 61 1.17 30.04 -6.04
N VAL A 62 -0.03 30.55 -6.31
CA VAL A 62 -1.24 30.10 -5.61
C VAL A 62 -1.55 28.67 -6.03
N SER A 63 -1.52 28.39 -7.32
CA SER A 63 -1.73 27.03 -7.83
C SER A 63 -0.64 26.07 -7.33
N ALA A 64 0.63 26.50 -7.33
CA ALA A 64 1.75 25.70 -6.82
C ALA A 64 1.55 25.26 -5.35
N GLU A 65 1.18 26.18 -4.47
CA GLU A 65 0.93 25.86 -3.06
C GLU A 65 -0.26 24.91 -2.90
N ASN A 66 -1.35 25.17 -3.63
CA ASN A 66 -2.50 24.27 -3.63
C ASN A 66 -2.10 22.85 -4.05
N PHE A 67 -1.37 22.68 -5.14
CA PHE A 67 -0.91 21.37 -5.59
C PHE A 67 0.03 20.69 -4.59
N GLN A 68 0.94 21.45 -3.96
CA GLN A 68 1.79 20.91 -2.91
C GLN A 68 0.98 20.37 -1.74
N GLN A 69 0.01 21.13 -1.24
CA GLN A 69 -0.87 20.67 -0.15
C GLN A 69 -1.60 19.37 -0.50
N HIS A 70 -2.07 19.24 -1.74
CA HIS A 70 -2.71 18.00 -2.20
C HIS A 70 -1.72 16.84 -2.21
N SER A 71 -0.52 17.01 -2.77
CA SER A 71 0.52 15.97 -2.77
C SER A 71 0.88 15.52 -1.35
N GLU A 72 1.02 16.47 -0.42
CA GLU A 72 1.35 16.19 0.98
C GLU A 72 0.24 15.47 1.73
N HIS A 73 -1.02 15.78 1.42
CA HIS A 73 -2.16 15.13 2.02
C HIS A 73 -2.16 13.62 1.70
N TYR A 74 -2.02 13.26 0.42
CA TYR A 74 -1.97 11.86 0.01
C TYR A 74 -0.68 11.16 0.46
N ALA A 75 0.44 11.89 0.52
CA ALA A 75 1.69 11.35 1.07
C ALA A 75 1.56 11.00 2.56
N ARG A 76 0.92 11.85 3.37
CA ARG A 76 0.63 11.55 4.78
C ARG A 76 -0.28 10.33 4.91
N LEU A 77 -1.36 10.29 4.15
CA LEU A 77 -2.31 9.18 4.15
C LEU A 77 -1.64 7.84 3.75
N LEU A 78 -0.73 7.88 2.78
CA LEU A 78 0.03 6.70 2.35
C LEU A 78 1.02 6.24 3.43
N ARG A 79 1.76 7.16 4.06
CA ARG A 79 2.70 6.84 5.15
C ARG A 79 2.01 6.23 6.35
N GLU A 80 0.85 6.77 6.74
CA GLU A 80 0.03 6.21 7.82
C GLU A 80 -0.38 4.76 7.52
N ALA A 81 -0.77 4.49 6.28
CA ALA A 81 -1.19 3.16 5.86
C ALA A 81 -0.03 2.16 5.78
N GLN A 82 1.14 2.60 5.32
CA GLN A 82 2.36 1.79 5.32
C GLN A 82 2.75 1.41 6.75
N LYS A 83 2.66 2.36 7.68
CA LYS A 83 2.92 2.12 9.10
C LYS A 83 1.93 1.11 9.70
N GLU A 84 0.63 1.24 9.43
CA GLU A 84 -0.39 0.31 9.93
C GLU A 84 -0.17 -1.13 9.43
N ILE A 85 0.28 -1.30 8.18
CA ILE A 85 0.62 -2.63 7.62
C ILE A 85 1.87 -3.21 8.29
N ALA A 86 2.89 -2.38 8.52
CA ALA A 86 4.10 -2.79 9.23
C ALA A 86 3.79 -3.23 10.68
N GLU A 87 2.93 -2.49 11.39
CA GLU A 87 2.51 -2.83 12.75
C GLU A 87 1.67 -4.13 12.81
N LYS A 88 0.76 -4.33 11.85
CA LYS A 88 -0.04 -5.56 11.76
C LYS A 88 0.79 -6.79 11.43
N SER A 89 1.75 -6.66 10.50
CA SER A 89 2.64 -7.77 10.15
C SER A 89 3.54 -8.16 11.32
N ALA A 90 4.13 -7.20 12.04
CA ALA A 90 4.90 -7.47 13.26
C ALA A 90 4.04 -8.13 14.37
N SER A 91 2.77 -7.74 14.51
CA SER A 91 1.86 -8.31 15.51
C SER A 91 1.37 -9.72 15.16
N GLN A 92 1.22 -10.04 13.87
CA GLN A 92 0.87 -11.39 13.44
C GLN A 92 2.03 -12.37 13.63
N GLU A 93 3.26 -11.91 13.44
CA GLU A 93 4.46 -12.74 13.63
C GLU A 93 4.67 -13.17 15.09
N SER A 94 4.33 -12.30 16.05
CA SER A 94 4.40 -12.62 17.50
C SER A 94 3.30 -13.55 17.99
N ILE A 95 2.09 -13.49 17.39
CA ILE A 95 0.98 -14.38 17.74
C ILE A 95 1.20 -15.78 17.15
N ALA A 96 1.70 -15.87 15.90
CA ALA A 96 2.00 -17.15 15.27
C ALA A 96 3.09 -17.93 16.03
N SER A 97 4.13 -17.25 16.49
CA SER A 97 5.27 -17.88 17.19
C SER A 97 4.95 -18.40 18.60
N ASN A 98 3.94 -17.85 19.30
CA ASN A 98 3.46 -18.39 20.59
C ASN A 98 2.50 -19.58 20.42
N SER A 99 1.68 -19.62 19.37
CA SER A 99 0.76 -20.74 19.11
C SER A 99 1.46 -22.04 18.67
N VAL A 100 2.70 -21.94 18.17
CA VAL A 100 3.50 -23.10 17.74
C VAL A 100 4.21 -23.75 18.93
N LYS A 101 4.56 -23.01 19.99
CA LYS A 101 5.28 -23.56 21.15
C LYS A 101 4.40 -24.39 22.10
N GLU A 102 3.09 -24.16 22.15
CA GLU A 102 2.19 -24.90 23.04
C GLU A 102 1.71 -26.25 22.48
N LYS A 103 1.87 -26.49 21.16
CA LYS A 103 1.48 -27.77 20.53
C LYS A 103 2.61 -28.79 20.39
N THR A 104 3.87 -28.44 20.67
CA THR A 104 5.03 -29.34 20.49
C THR A 104 5.48 -30.05 21.77
N GLN A 105 4.73 -29.99 22.88
CA GLN A 105 5.16 -30.60 24.16
C GLN A 105 4.40 -31.86 24.61
N LEU A 106 3.44 -32.38 23.85
CA LEU A 106 2.64 -33.55 24.30
C LEU A 106 2.65 -34.81 23.44
N ASP A 107 3.42 -34.86 22.34
CA ASP A 107 3.60 -36.11 21.60
C ASP A 107 5.07 -36.32 21.25
N SER A 108 5.80 -36.97 22.16
CA SER A 108 6.95 -37.79 21.77
C SER A 108 6.49 -39.23 21.61
N PRO A 109 6.39 -39.74 20.37
CA PRO A 109 6.79 -41.10 20.07
C PRO A 109 8.18 -41.04 19.41
N ALA A 110 9.12 -41.70 20.05
CA ALA A 110 10.40 -42.03 19.45
C ALA A 110 10.19 -42.75 18.10
N ASN A 111 11.11 -42.50 17.17
CA ASN A 111 11.40 -43.29 15.98
C ASN A 111 10.57 -43.00 14.71
N ALA A 112 11.12 -42.16 13.81
CA ALA A 112 10.89 -42.25 12.36
C ALA A 112 12.06 -41.56 11.61
N GLU A 113 13.05 -42.39 11.28
CA GLU A 113 13.81 -42.42 10.04
C GLU A 113 14.11 -41.11 9.28
N ASN A 114 15.42 -40.85 9.16
CA ASN A 114 16.05 -39.98 8.17
C ASN A 114 15.62 -40.35 6.73
N LYS A 115 14.86 -39.47 6.07
CA LYS A 115 14.59 -39.34 4.63
C LYS A 115 13.73 -38.08 4.52
N ASP A 116 14.06 -36.97 3.86
CA ASP A 116 14.66 -36.77 2.55
C ASP A 116 15.28 -35.36 2.52
N LEU A 117 16.58 -35.25 2.20
CA LEU A 117 17.30 -33.98 2.03
C LEU A 117 17.91 -33.85 0.61
N SER A 118 17.46 -34.66 -0.35
CA SER A 118 18.03 -34.71 -1.70
C SER A 118 17.44 -33.72 -2.70
N ASP A 119 16.23 -33.19 -2.47
CA ASP A 119 15.50 -32.47 -3.53
C ASP A 119 15.83 -30.96 -3.60
N ALA A 120 16.40 -30.38 -2.53
CA ALA A 120 16.72 -28.95 -2.49
C ALA A 120 18.05 -28.59 -3.20
N ASN A 121 18.98 -29.53 -3.33
CA ASN A 121 20.27 -29.29 -4.02
C ASN A 121 20.15 -29.39 -5.55
N SER A 122 19.23 -30.22 -6.07
CA SER A 122 19.02 -30.40 -7.52
C SER A 122 18.48 -29.13 -8.21
N LEU A 123 17.64 -28.34 -7.53
CA LEU A 123 17.08 -27.10 -8.09
C LEU A 123 18.06 -25.91 -8.08
N LYS A 124 19.17 -25.99 -7.32
CA LYS A 124 20.22 -24.97 -7.34
C LYS A 124 21.17 -25.16 -8.52
N GLU A 125 21.57 -26.39 -8.82
CA GLU A 125 22.45 -26.68 -9.98
C GLU A 125 21.77 -26.38 -11.32
N GLN A 126 20.47 -26.67 -11.45
CA GLN A 126 19.74 -26.37 -12.70
C GLN A 126 19.59 -24.86 -12.98
N LYS A 127 19.58 -24.00 -11.95
CA LYS A 127 19.51 -22.55 -12.14
C LYS A 127 20.85 -21.94 -12.53
N GLU A 128 21.96 -22.54 -12.11
CA GLU A 128 23.30 -22.09 -12.50
C GLU A 128 23.63 -22.44 -13.96
N GLU A 129 23.21 -23.61 -14.47
CA GLU A 129 23.39 -23.97 -15.88
C GLU A 129 22.58 -23.07 -16.83
N ILE A 130 21.32 -22.76 -16.50
CA ILE A 130 20.48 -21.85 -17.32
C ILE A 130 21.08 -20.44 -17.35
N SER A 131 21.69 -20.00 -16.25
CA SER A 131 22.33 -18.68 -16.17
C SER A 131 23.63 -18.60 -16.98
N LEU A 132 24.41 -19.68 -17.05
CA LEU A 132 25.67 -19.72 -17.80
C LEU A 132 25.43 -19.77 -19.31
N GLU A 133 24.42 -20.49 -19.79
CA GLU A 133 24.10 -20.55 -21.22
C GLU A 133 23.57 -19.22 -21.81
N GLN A 134 22.90 -18.39 -21.00
CA GLN A 134 22.37 -17.11 -21.48
C GLN A 134 23.42 -16.01 -21.64
N ASN A 135 24.55 -16.12 -20.93
CA ASN A 135 25.63 -15.13 -21.04
C ASN A 135 26.55 -15.38 -22.25
N ILE A 136 26.60 -16.60 -22.80
CA ILE A 136 27.46 -16.92 -23.95
C ILE A 136 26.79 -16.52 -25.29
N LYS A 137 25.46 -16.48 -25.36
CA LYS A 137 24.71 -16.12 -26.60
C LYS A 137 24.55 -14.60 -26.84
N ARG A 138 25.14 -13.75 -26.00
CA ARG A 138 25.02 -12.28 -26.07
C ARG A 138 26.33 -11.54 -26.37
N ALA A 139 27.41 -12.27 -26.67
CA ALA A 139 28.67 -11.73 -27.18
C ALA A 139 28.79 -11.94 -28.69
#